data_AF-B4QWG2-F1
#
_entry.id   AF-B4QWG2-F1
#
_cell.length_a   1.000
_cell.length_b   1.000
_cell.length_c   1.000
_cell.angle_alpha   90.00
_cell.angle_beta   90.00
_cell.angle_gamma   90.00
#
_symmetry.space_group_name_H-M   'P 1'
#
loop_
_entity.id
_entity.type
_entity.pdbx_description
1 polymer ?
#
loop_
_entity_poly.entity_id
_entity_poly.type
_entity_poly.pdbx_seq_one_letter_code
_entity_poly.pdbx_strand_id
1 'polypeptide(L)'
;MLNAATLLLALLCAANAAAAADLADKLRDDSELSQFYSLLESNQIANSTLSLRSCTIFVPTNEAFQRYKSKTTHVLYHITTEAYTQKRLPNTVSSDMAGNPPLYITKNSNGDIFVNNARIIPSLSVETNSDGKRQIMHIIDEVLEPLTVKAGHSDTPNNPNALKFLKNAEEFNVDNIGVRTYRSQVTMAKKESVYDAAGQHTFLVPVDEGFKLSARSSLVDGKVIDGHVIPNTVIFTAAAQHDDPKASGAFEDLLKVTAQIYTSSRRTAKENAENGALRKFYEVIMDNGGAVLDDINSLTEVTILAPSNEAWNSSNINNVLRDTIRWENSRTLMTS
;
A
#
# COMPACT_ATOMS: atom_id res chain seq x y z
N MET A 1 -21.69 66.03 4.16
CA MET A 1 -20.23 65.86 3.99
C MET A 1 -19.85 64.58 4.72
N LEU A 2 -19.65 63.48 3.98
CA LEU A 2 -19.25 62.21 4.56
C LEU A 2 -17.81 62.35 5.09
N ASN A 3 -17.61 62.04 6.37
CA ASN A 3 -16.39 62.37 7.08
C ASN A 3 -15.23 61.48 6.56
N ALA A 4 -14.11 62.08 6.16
CA ALA A 4 -12.97 61.33 5.60
C ALA A 4 -12.43 60.27 6.58
N ALA A 5 -12.59 60.49 7.89
CA ALA A 5 -12.25 59.55 8.94
C ALA A 5 -13.11 58.26 8.93
N THR A 6 -14.40 58.36 8.59
CA THR A 6 -15.28 57.17 8.49
C THR A 6 -14.99 56.34 7.24
N LEU A 7 -14.53 56.96 6.15
CA LEU A 7 -14.12 56.25 4.95
C LEU A 7 -12.78 55.52 5.17
N LEU A 8 -11.85 56.14 5.90
CA LEU A 8 -10.56 55.54 6.23
C LEU A 8 -10.70 54.36 7.20
N LEU A 9 -11.59 54.44 8.19
CA LEU A 9 -11.84 53.33 9.12
C LEU A 9 -12.55 52.15 8.43
N ALA A 10 -13.46 52.42 7.49
CA ALA A 10 -14.09 51.39 6.67
C ALA A 10 -13.09 50.72 5.70
N LEU A 11 -12.15 51.47 5.14
CA LEU A 11 -11.08 50.94 4.28
C LEU A 11 -10.00 50.16 5.06
N LEU A 12 -9.69 50.55 6.30
CA LEU A 12 -8.80 49.78 7.18
C LEU A 12 -9.45 48.49 7.71
N CYS A 13 -10.78 48.47 7.92
CA CYS A 13 -11.50 47.24 8.26
C CYS A 13 -11.66 46.30 7.05
N ALA A 14 -11.79 46.84 5.83
CA ALA A 14 -11.87 46.04 4.61
C ALA A 14 -10.52 45.48 4.14
N ALA A 15 -9.40 46.10 4.52
CA ALA A 15 -8.05 45.63 4.17
C ALA A 15 -7.56 44.44 5.02
N ASN A 16 -8.25 44.12 6.12
CA ASN A 16 -7.82 43.08 7.06
C ASN A 16 -8.70 41.81 7.05
N ALA A 17 -9.56 41.66 6.05
CA ALA A 17 -10.41 40.49 5.87
C ALA A 17 -10.33 39.96 4.42
N ALA A 18 -9.11 39.79 3.90
CA ALA A 18 -8.93 38.64 3.02
C ALA A 18 -9.04 37.41 3.93
N ALA A 19 -10.27 36.96 4.18
CA ALA A 19 -10.51 35.68 4.81
C ALA A 19 -9.70 34.68 4.00
N ALA A 20 -8.65 34.11 4.59
CA ALA A 20 -7.90 33.05 3.94
C ALA A 20 -8.94 31.98 3.60
N ALA A 21 -9.21 31.78 2.30
CA ALA A 21 -10.27 30.89 1.85
C ALA A 21 -10.17 29.58 2.61
N ASP A 22 -11.28 29.17 3.24
CA ASP A 22 -11.33 27.98 4.06
C ASP A 22 -10.97 26.78 3.18
N LEU A 23 -10.43 25.72 3.79
CA LEU A 23 -10.09 24.53 3.02
C LEU A 23 -11.30 23.97 2.28
N ALA A 24 -12.48 24.05 2.91
CA ALA A 24 -13.75 23.67 2.32
C ALA A 24 -14.10 24.51 1.08
N ASP A 25 -13.86 25.82 1.10
CA ASP A 25 -14.10 26.68 -0.07
C ASP A 25 -13.17 26.28 -1.23
N LYS A 26 -11.89 26.03 -0.94
CA LYS A 26 -10.93 25.59 -1.97
C LYS A 26 -11.30 24.25 -2.59
N LEU A 27 -11.80 23.31 -1.79
CA LEU A 27 -12.29 22.03 -2.28
C LEU A 27 -13.56 22.18 -3.13
N ARG A 28 -14.49 23.03 -2.70
CA ARG A 28 -15.75 23.30 -3.42
C ARG A 28 -15.50 23.94 -4.78
N ASP A 29 -14.55 24.87 -4.84
CA ASP A 29 -14.32 25.69 -6.02
C ASP A 29 -13.39 24.99 -7.05
N ASP A 30 -12.75 23.87 -6.68
CA ASP A 30 -11.91 23.07 -7.59
C ASP A 30 -12.72 21.93 -8.26
N SER A 31 -12.98 22.09 -9.55
CA SER A 31 -13.75 21.11 -10.33
C SER A 31 -13.10 19.73 -10.40
N GLU A 32 -11.77 19.65 -10.30
CA GLU A 32 -11.01 18.38 -10.36
C GLU A 32 -11.10 17.56 -9.07
N LEU A 33 -11.63 18.16 -7.99
CA LEU A 33 -11.77 17.54 -6.66
C LEU A 33 -13.24 17.32 -6.26
N SER A 34 -14.16 17.64 -7.18
CA SER A 34 -15.62 17.66 -6.93
C SER A 34 -16.20 16.33 -6.45
N GLN A 35 -15.67 15.18 -6.89
CA GLN A 35 -16.13 13.87 -6.41
C GLN A 35 -15.82 13.66 -4.92
N PHE A 36 -14.58 13.95 -4.49
CA PHE A 36 -14.21 13.83 -3.09
C PHE A 36 -14.95 14.87 -2.23
N TYR A 37 -15.04 16.11 -2.70
CA TYR A 37 -15.77 17.18 -1.99
C TYR A 37 -17.22 16.76 -1.69
N SER A 38 -17.93 16.16 -2.66
CA SER A 38 -19.31 15.70 -2.46
C SER A 38 -19.45 14.66 -1.34
N LEU A 39 -18.46 13.75 -1.23
CA LEU A 39 -18.41 12.74 -0.16
C LEU A 39 -18.08 13.36 1.19
N LEU A 40 -17.20 14.36 1.21
CA LEU A 40 -16.82 15.09 2.41
C LEU A 40 -17.98 15.93 2.95
N GLU A 41 -18.63 16.69 2.08
CA GLU A 41 -19.76 17.57 2.42
C GLU A 41 -20.91 16.79 3.05
N SER A 42 -21.17 15.58 2.56
CA SER A 42 -22.19 14.68 3.12
C SER A 42 -21.77 13.96 4.41
N ASN A 43 -20.51 14.08 4.85
CA ASN A 43 -20.00 13.42 6.05
C ASN A 43 -19.91 14.37 7.25
N GLN A 44 -20.86 14.25 8.18
CA GLN A 44 -20.94 15.10 9.37
C GLN A 44 -19.70 15.05 10.27
N ILE A 45 -19.04 13.90 10.38
CA ILE A 45 -17.85 13.73 11.22
C ILE A 45 -16.67 14.47 10.57
N ALA A 46 -16.47 14.29 9.26
CA ALA A 46 -15.41 14.97 8.51
C ALA A 46 -15.57 16.49 8.58
N ASN A 47 -16.80 16.99 8.37
CA ASN A 47 -17.13 18.41 8.51
C ASN A 47 -16.82 18.92 9.93
N SER A 48 -17.16 18.15 10.96
CA SER A 48 -16.84 18.51 12.35
C SER A 48 -15.32 18.57 12.58
N THR A 49 -14.55 17.64 12.01
CA THR A 49 -13.08 17.64 12.11
C THR A 49 -12.49 18.89 11.45
N LEU A 50 -12.94 19.24 10.23
CA LEU A 50 -12.51 20.48 9.57
C LEU A 50 -12.88 21.71 10.41
N SER A 51 -14.11 21.80 10.89
CA SER A 51 -14.58 22.98 11.64
C SER A 51 -13.95 23.10 13.03
N LEU A 52 -13.44 22.04 13.65
CA LEU A 52 -13.03 22.05 15.06
C LEU A 52 -11.55 21.78 15.31
N ARG A 53 -10.80 21.23 14.34
CA ARG A 53 -9.43 20.76 14.55
C ARG A 53 -8.45 21.27 13.50
N SER A 54 -7.17 21.23 13.86
CA SER A 54 -6.11 21.23 12.87
C SER A 54 -6.01 19.84 12.25
N CYS A 55 -5.81 19.74 10.94
CA CYS A 55 -5.82 18.45 10.25
C CYS A 55 -4.98 18.48 8.98
N THR A 56 -4.60 17.30 8.51
CA THR A 56 -4.19 17.06 7.12
C THR A 56 -5.28 16.26 6.43
N ILE A 57 -5.64 16.64 5.21
CA ILE A 57 -6.54 15.89 4.34
C ILE A 57 -5.81 15.48 3.07
N PHE A 58 -5.92 14.20 2.72
CA PHE A 58 -5.41 13.64 1.48
C PHE A 58 -6.55 13.52 0.48
N VAL A 59 -6.54 14.31 -0.58
CA VAL A 59 -7.70 14.48 -1.45
C VAL A 59 -7.40 13.81 -2.79
N PRO A 60 -8.09 12.70 -3.12
CA PRO A 60 -7.93 12.07 -4.43
C PRO A 60 -8.47 12.95 -5.55
N THR A 61 -7.79 12.96 -6.69
CA THR A 61 -8.31 13.59 -7.91
C THR A 61 -9.53 12.84 -8.45
N ASN A 62 -10.35 13.51 -9.28
CA ASN A 62 -11.42 12.83 -10.01
C ASN A 62 -10.91 11.68 -10.89
N GLU A 63 -9.69 11.79 -11.45
CA GLU A 63 -9.04 10.71 -12.19
C GLU A 63 -8.76 9.49 -11.30
N ALA A 64 -8.35 9.70 -10.05
CA ALA A 64 -8.19 8.63 -9.07
C ALA A 64 -9.50 7.86 -8.86
N PHE A 65 -10.62 8.58 -8.72
CA PHE A 65 -11.95 7.96 -8.61
C PHE A 65 -12.38 7.19 -9.85
N GLN A 66 -12.01 7.65 -11.05
CA GLN A 66 -12.31 6.92 -12.29
C GLN A 66 -11.61 5.55 -12.34
N ARG A 67 -10.40 5.45 -11.75
CA ARG A 67 -9.66 4.18 -11.63
C ARG A 67 -10.09 3.34 -10.43
N TYR A 68 -10.76 3.95 -9.45
CA TYR A 68 -11.17 3.29 -8.21
C TYR A 68 -12.30 2.29 -8.47
N LYS A 69 -12.00 1.00 -8.28
CA LYS A 69 -12.93 -0.09 -8.58
C LYS A 69 -14.01 -0.27 -7.51
N SER A 70 -13.71 0.12 -6.27
CA SER A 70 -14.63 -0.03 -5.15
C SER A 70 -15.70 1.07 -5.16
N LYS A 71 -16.91 0.70 -4.73
CA LYS A 71 -18.06 1.63 -4.70
C LYS A 71 -18.16 2.43 -3.41
N THR A 72 -17.32 2.13 -2.42
CA THR A 72 -17.38 2.74 -1.10
C THR A 72 -16.06 3.41 -0.80
N THR A 73 -16.12 4.70 -0.49
CA THR A 73 -14.95 5.50 -0.12
C THR A 73 -15.05 5.89 1.35
N HIS A 74 -13.96 5.71 2.09
CA HIS A 74 -13.90 6.04 3.51
C HIS A 74 -13.28 7.43 3.70
N VAL A 75 -14.13 8.46 3.72
CA VAL A 75 -13.69 9.87 3.84
C VAL A 75 -12.78 10.09 5.06
N LEU A 76 -13.15 9.55 6.22
CA LEU A 76 -12.36 9.72 7.45
C LEU A 76 -10.98 9.02 7.39
N TYR A 77 -10.79 8.05 6.49
CA TYR A 77 -9.48 7.43 6.27
C TYR A 77 -8.51 8.38 5.56
N HIS A 78 -9.03 9.41 4.90
CA HIS A 78 -8.25 10.43 4.20
C HIS A 78 -7.91 11.64 5.08
N ILE A 79 -8.35 11.67 6.34
CA ILE A 79 -8.23 12.82 7.25
C ILE A 79 -7.39 12.41 8.46
N THR A 80 -6.49 13.29 8.91
CA THR A 80 -5.77 13.15 10.20
C THR A 80 -6.26 14.21 11.19
N THR A 81 -5.89 14.08 12.46
CA THR A 81 -6.23 15.05 13.52
C THR A 81 -5.10 16.03 13.86
N GLU A 82 -4.06 16.07 13.00
CA GLU A 82 -2.92 16.98 13.12
C GLU A 82 -2.52 17.52 11.74
N ALA A 83 -2.01 18.75 11.69
CA ALA A 83 -1.61 19.40 10.45
C ALA A 83 -0.11 19.18 10.15
N TYR A 84 0.16 18.34 9.15
CA TYR A 84 1.48 18.05 8.62
C TYR A 84 1.69 18.64 7.24
N THR A 85 2.77 19.41 7.07
CA THR A 85 3.26 19.77 5.73
C THR A 85 4.07 18.61 5.16
N GLN A 86 4.32 18.61 3.86
CA GLN A 86 5.21 17.63 3.21
C GLN A 86 6.56 17.44 3.93
N LYS A 87 7.15 18.55 4.42
CA LYS A 87 8.42 18.54 5.16
C LYS A 87 8.30 17.92 6.56
N ARG A 88 7.13 18.04 7.19
CA ARG A 88 6.88 17.61 8.58
C ARG A 88 6.02 16.35 8.69
N LEU A 89 5.63 15.74 7.57
CA LEU A 89 4.96 14.44 7.55
C LEU A 89 5.88 13.37 8.15
N PRO A 90 5.48 12.71 9.25
CA PRO A 90 6.21 11.58 9.82
C PRO A 90 5.96 10.32 8.97
N ASN A 91 6.71 9.24 9.22
CA ASN A 91 6.59 7.98 8.46
C ASN A 91 5.26 7.24 8.68
N THR A 92 4.51 7.61 9.73
CA THR A 92 3.19 7.03 10.02
C THR A 92 2.33 8.08 10.69
N VAL A 93 1.08 8.23 10.23
CA VAL A 93 0.06 9.08 10.85
C VAL A 93 -1.21 8.29 11.07
N SER A 94 -1.98 8.64 12.10
CA SER A 94 -3.29 8.03 12.32
C SER A 94 -4.37 8.75 11.52
N SER A 95 -5.24 7.99 10.86
CA SER A 95 -6.45 8.52 10.27
C SER A 95 -7.52 8.81 11.33
N ASP A 96 -8.50 9.65 10.98
CA ASP A 96 -9.67 10.00 11.81
C ASP A 96 -10.80 8.94 11.71
N MET A 97 -10.55 7.84 11.00
CA MET A 97 -11.48 6.72 10.90
C MET A 97 -11.55 5.93 12.21
N ALA A 98 -12.72 5.34 12.50
CA ALA A 98 -12.91 4.49 13.67
C ALA A 98 -11.87 3.35 13.74
N GLY A 99 -11.22 3.19 14.90
CA GLY A 99 -10.09 2.28 15.09
C GLY A 99 -8.72 2.91 14.76
N ASN A 100 -8.72 4.14 14.25
CA ASN A 100 -7.54 4.93 13.88
C ASN A 100 -6.53 4.15 13.02
N PRO A 101 -6.97 3.48 11.93
CA PRO A 101 -6.06 2.73 11.08
C PRO A 101 -4.94 3.65 10.56
N PRO A 102 -3.68 3.16 10.54
CA PRO A 102 -2.52 3.97 10.20
C PRO A 102 -2.47 4.25 8.69
N LEU A 103 -2.00 5.45 8.35
CA LEU A 103 -1.52 5.81 7.02
C LEU A 103 0.00 5.83 7.06
N TYR A 104 0.62 5.15 6.11
CA TYR A 104 2.08 5.05 6.03
C TYR A 104 2.61 6.05 5.02
N ILE A 105 3.64 6.80 5.41
CA ILE A 105 4.25 7.80 4.55
C ILE A 105 5.60 7.29 4.09
N THR A 106 5.76 7.15 2.77
CA THR A 106 7.01 6.75 2.14
C THR A 106 7.58 7.91 1.34
N LYS A 107 8.88 8.18 1.50
CA LYS A 107 9.60 9.18 0.70
C LYS A 107 10.65 8.44 -0.13
N ASN A 108 10.55 8.51 -1.45
CA ASN A 108 11.53 7.84 -2.32
C ASN A 108 12.77 8.75 -2.53
N SER A 109 13.82 8.19 -3.14
CA SER A 109 15.05 8.94 -3.49
C SER A 109 14.82 10.13 -4.42
N ASN A 110 13.74 10.11 -5.21
CA ASN A 110 13.43 11.16 -6.17
C ASN A 110 12.72 12.35 -5.51
N GLY A 111 12.41 12.25 -4.21
CA GLY A 111 11.71 13.28 -3.45
C GLY A 111 10.18 13.19 -3.55
N ASP A 112 9.64 12.17 -4.24
CA ASP A 112 8.20 11.91 -4.22
C ASP A 112 7.79 11.40 -2.84
N ILE A 113 6.59 11.79 -2.43
CA ILE A 113 6.00 11.41 -1.15
C ILE A 113 4.74 10.62 -1.45
N PHE A 114 4.60 9.46 -0.81
CA PHE A 114 3.45 8.58 -0.93
C PHE A 114 2.76 8.44 0.41
N VAL A 115 1.44 8.31 0.37
CA VAL A 115 0.58 7.94 1.49
C VAL A 115 -0.02 6.59 1.11
N ASN A 116 0.39 5.53 1.77
CA ASN A 116 0.19 4.15 1.30
C ASN A 116 0.73 4.01 -0.14
N ASN A 117 -0.10 3.62 -1.12
CA ASN A 117 0.26 3.59 -2.54
C ASN A 117 0.05 4.93 -3.27
N ALA A 118 -0.73 5.85 -2.68
CA ALA A 118 -1.13 7.08 -3.37
C ALA A 118 0.00 8.11 -3.33
N ARG A 119 0.41 8.65 -4.48
CA ARG A 119 1.46 9.68 -4.55
C ARG A 119 0.85 11.05 -4.28
N ILE A 120 1.49 11.84 -3.43
CA ILE A 120 1.15 13.25 -3.23
C ILE A 120 1.65 14.05 -4.44
N ILE A 121 0.76 14.82 -5.07
CA ILE A 121 1.10 15.76 -6.13
C ILE A 121 1.63 17.05 -5.48
N PRO A 122 2.95 17.29 -5.44
CA PRO A 122 3.51 18.24 -4.48
C PRO A 122 3.10 19.69 -4.75
N SER A 123 2.96 20.04 -6.04
CA SER A 123 2.57 21.38 -6.51
C SER A 123 1.14 21.79 -6.15
N LEU A 124 0.28 20.84 -5.77
CA LEU A 124 -1.12 21.08 -5.47
C LEU A 124 -1.42 21.06 -3.97
N SER A 125 -0.40 20.97 -3.13
CA SER A 125 -0.60 21.03 -1.69
C SER A 125 -0.92 22.44 -1.23
N VAL A 126 -1.93 22.54 -0.39
CA VAL A 126 -2.45 23.82 0.09
C VAL A 126 -2.40 23.86 1.61
N GLU A 127 -2.01 25.01 2.15
CA GLU A 127 -2.12 25.30 3.57
C GLU A 127 -3.14 26.42 3.76
N THR A 128 -4.04 26.23 4.72
CA THR A 128 -5.02 27.23 5.16
C THR A 128 -4.97 27.36 6.68
N ASN A 129 -5.52 28.47 7.16
CA ASN A 129 -5.78 28.67 8.57
C ASN A 129 -7.24 29.09 8.70
N SER A 130 -8.04 28.23 9.32
CA SER A 130 -9.48 28.42 9.50
C SER A 130 -9.75 28.51 11.00
N ASP A 131 -10.21 29.66 11.47
CA ASP A 131 -10.45 29.95 12.91
C ASP A 131 -9.27 29.59 13.83
N GLY A 132 -8.04 29.90 13.41
CA GLY A 132 -6.83 29.59 14.18
C GLY A 132 -6.37 28.13 14.08
N LYS A 133 -7.11 27.28 13.37
CA LYS A 133 -6.74 25.88 13.12
C LYS A 133 -5.98 25.79 11.82
N ARG A 134 -4.79 25.20 11.89
CA ARG A 134 -3.98 24.96 10.71
C ARG A 134 -4.56 23.76 9.97
N GLN A 135 -4.83 23.91 8.69
CA GLN A 135 -5.33 22.81 7.87
C GLN A 135 -4.45 22.68 6.64
N ILE A 136 -4.16 21.44 6.26
CA ILE A 136 -3.29 21.13 5.14
C ILE A 136 -4.00 20.16 4.23
N MET A 137 -4.02 20.46 2.95
CA MET A 137 -4.53 19.59 1.91
C MET A 137 -3.40 19.11 1.02
N HIS A 138 -3.35 17.80 0.81
CA HIS A 138 -2.44 17.14 -0.11
C HIS A 138 -3.27 16.42 -1.17
N ILE A 139 -3.15 16.84 -2.43
CA ILE A 139 -3.81 16.15 -3.53
C ILE A 139 -3.04 14.85 -3.83
N ILE A 140 -3.76 13.74 -4.00
CA ILE A 140 -3.20 12.41 -4.28
C ILE A 140 -3.79 11.79 -5.55
N ASP A 141 -3.05 10.90 -6.20
CA ASP A 141 -3.42 10.29 -7.48
C ASP A 141 -4.13 8.92 -7.38
N GLU A 142 -4.37 8.44 -6.16
CA GLU A 142 -5.17 7.24 -5.85
C GLU A 142 -6.12 7.49 -4.67
N VAL A 143 -7.21 6.73 -4.59
CA VAL A 143 -8.14 6.76 -3.44
C VAL A 143 -7.56 5.85 -2.34
N LEU A 144 -7.46 6.35 -1.11
CA LEU A 144 -6.98 5.56 0.03
C LEU A 144 -8.05 4.57 0.47
N GLU A 145 -7.70 3.29 0.48
CA GLU A 145 -8.59 2.19 0.87
C GLU A 145 -8.12 1.56 2.19
N PRO A 146 -8.92 1.61 3.27
CA PRO A 146 -8.61 0.91 4.51
C PRO A 146 -9.03 -0.55 4.42
N LEU A 147 -8.35 -1.41 5.19
CA LEU A 147 -8.87 -2.75 5.44
C LEU A 147 -10.14 -2.65 6.30
N THR A 148 -11.27 -3.11 5.77
CA THR A 148 -12.56 -3.08 6.48
C THR A 148 -13.14 -4.47 6.61
N VAL A 149 -14.02 -4.63 7.60
CA VAL A 149 -14.70 -5.89 7.87
C VAL A 149 -16.02 -5.96 7.09
N LYS A 150 -16.38 -7.15 6.61
CA LYS A 150 -17.66 -7.44 5.95
C LYS A 150 -18.82 -7.20 6.91
N ALA A 151 -19.95 -6.80 6.35
CA ALA A 151 -21.18 -6.66 7.12
C ALA A 151 -21.51 -7.95 7.91
N GLY A 152 -21.90 -7.81 9.17
CA GLY A 152 -22.26 -8.92 10.05
C GLY A 152 -21.13 -9.45 10.95
N HIS A 153 -19.89 -8.96 10.82
CA HIS A 153 -18.75 -9.38 11.64
C HIS A 153 -18.25 -8.25 12.55
N SER A 154 -19.13 -7.71 13.42
CA SER A 154 -18.85 -6.49 14.22
C SER A 154 -17.75 -6.64 15.28
N ASP A 155 -17.40 -7.88 15.66
CA ASP A 155 -16.46 -8.15 16.74
C ASP A 155 -14.99 -8.09 16.27
N THR A 156 -14.77 -8.05 14.95
CA THR A 156 -13.44 -7.99 14.36
C THR A 156 -12.99 -6.53 14.21
N PRO A 157 -11.82 -6.14 14.75
CA PRO A 157 -11.35 -4.76 14.66
C PRO A 157 -10.96 -4.39 13.22
N ASN A 158 -11.24 -3.16 12.80
CA ASN A 158 -10.84 -2.59 11.50
C ASN A 158 -9.32 -2.35 11.35
N ASN A 159 -8.51 -2.79 12.31
CA ASN A 159 -7.05 -2.67 12.29
C ASN A 159 -6.41 -3.93 12.92
N PRO A 160 -6.55 -5.10 12.28
CA PRO A 160 -5.99 -6.35 12.80
C PRO A 160 -4.46 -6.37 12.65
N ASN A 161 -3.77 -7.14 13.50
CA ASN A 161 -2.40 -7.54 13.20
C ASN A 161 -2.39 -8.65 12.13
N ALA A 162 -1.21 -8.99 11.61
CA ALA A 162 -1.09 -9.93 10.50
C ALA A 162 -1.60 -11.34 10.84
N LEU A 163 -1.39 -11.83 12.07
CA LEU A 163 -1.94 -13.12 12.49
C LEU A 163 -3.47 -13.11 12.53
N LYS A 164 -4.09 -12.05 13.05
CA LYS A 164 -5.56 -11.89 13.06
C LYS A 164 -6.12 -11.82 11.65
N PHE A 165 -5.47 -11.05 10.77
CA PHE A 165 -5.82 -11.03 9.34
C PHE A 165 -5.73 -12.43 8.73
N LEU A 166 -4.60 -13.13 8.91
CA LEU A 166 -4.39 -14.46 8.34
C LEU A 166 -5.44 -15.48 8.81
N LYS A 167 -5.84 -15.41 10.09
CA LYS A 167 -6.87 -16.28 10.66
C LYS A 167 -8.27 -16.00 10.10
N ASN A 168 -8.59 -14.72 9.92
CA ASN A 168 -9.94 -14.24 9.63
C ASN A 168 -10.05 -13.53 8.27
N ALA A 169 -9.18 -13.84 7.31
CA ALA A 169 -9.10 -13.13 6.02
C ALA A 169 -10.45 -13.06 5.29
N GLU A 170 -11.27 -14.10 5.45
CA GLU A 170 -12.60 -14.23 4.87
C GLU A 170 -13.61 -13.22 5.42
N GLU A 171 -13.37 -12.67 6.61
CA GLU A 171 -14.21 -11.66 7.26
C GLU A 171 -13.93 -10.24 6.74
N PHE A 172 -12.81 -10.01 6.05
CA PHE A 172 -12.45 -8.68 5.56
C PHE A 172 -12.92 -8.46 4.11
N ASN A 173 -13.18 -7.19 3.76
CA ASN A 173 -13.46 -6.74 2.40
C ASN A 173 -12.16 -6.70 1.59
N VAL A 174 -11.65 -7.89 1.28
CA VAL A 174 -10.55 -8.12 0.35
C VAL A 174 -11.09 -8.88 -0.87
N ASP A 175 -10.46 -8.69 -2.03
CA ASP A 175 -10.90 -9.20 -3.34
C ASP A 175 -10.97 -10.74 -3.41
N ASN A 176 -12.01 -11.34 -2.81
CA ASN A 176 -12.27 -12.78 -2.70
C ASN A 176 -11.01 -13.68 -2.63
N ILE A 177 -9.99 -13.22 -1.88
CA ILE A 177 -8.71 -13.91 -1.77
C ILE A 177 -8.84 -15.00 -0.71
N GLY A 178 -8.87 -16.25 -1.16
CA GLY A 178 -8.69 -17.39 -0.26
C GLY A 178 -7.23 -17.44 0.20
N VAL A 179 -6.98 -17.60 1.50
CA VAL A 179 -5.62 -17.82 2.07
C VAL A 179 -5.60 -19.04 2.99
N ARG A 180 -6.61 -19.90 2.88
CA ARG A 180 -6.86 -21.01 3.83
C ARG A 180 -5.71 -22.01 3.82
N THR A 181 -5.19 -22.31 2.63
CA THR A 181 -4.11 -23.28 2.42
C THR A 181 -2.84 -22.79 3.08
N TYR A 182 -2.45 -21.54 2.82
CA TYR A 182 -1.25 -20.96 3.41
C TYR A 182 -1.37 -20.83 4.94
N ARG A 183 -2.52 -20.36 5.44
CA ARG A 183 -2.81 -20.35 6.89
C ARG A 183 -2.61 -21.73 7.51
N SER A 184 -3.08 -22.80 6.87
CA SER A 184 -2.89 -24.17 7.36
C SER A 184 -1.41 -24.53 7.49
N GLN A 185 -0.58 -24.14 6.52
CA GLN A 185 0.87 -24.40 6.55
C GLN A 185 1.56 -23.65 7.68
N VAL A 186 1.18 -22.38 7.92
CA VAL A 186 1.70 -21.59 9.06
C VAL A 186 1.41 -22.28 10.39
N THR A 187 0.19 -22.79 10.58
CA THR A 187 -0.20 -23.53 11.79
C THR A 187 0.55 -24.85 11.92
N MET A 188 0.63 -25.65 10.85
CA MET A 188 1.33 -26.95 10.87
C MET A 188 2.82 -26.80 11.16
N ALA A 189 3.44 -25.74 10.65
CA ALA A 189 4.85 -25.41 10.88
C ALA A 189 5.10 -24.74 12.25
N LYS A 190 4.05 -24.42 13.03
CA LYS A 190 4.12 -23.69 14.31
C LYS A 190 4.79 -22.31 14.18
N LYS A 191 4.46 -21.57 13.12
CA LYS A 191 5.07 -20.29 12.75
C LYS A 191 4.17 -19.08 12.96
N GLU A 192 3.06 -19.23 13.69
CA GLU A 192 2.12 -18.15 13.99
C GLU A 192 2.77 -16.95 14.68
N SER A 193 3.79 -17.19 15.50
CA SER A 193 4.53 -16.12 16.20
C SER A 193 5.20 -15.13 15.26
N VAL A 194 5.55 -15.54 14.03
CA VAL A 194 6.13 -14.64 13.02
C VAL A 194 5.09 -13.63 12.54
N TYR A 195 3.81 -14.03 12.48
CA TYR A 195 2.69 -13.17 12.09
C TYR A 195 2.09 -12.38 13.27
N ASP A 196 2.43 -12.75 14.50
CA ASP A 196 2.04 -12.02 15.71
C ASP A 196 3.13 -11.04 16.19
N ALA A 197 4.28 -11.04 15.51
CA ALA A 197 5.40 -10.17 15.84
C ALA A 197 4.99 -8.69 15.82
N ALA A 198 5.39 -7.97 16.86
CA ALA A 198 5.16 -6.54 16.97
C ALA A 198 6.16 -5.79 16.07
N GLY A 199 5.65 -4.82 15.32
CA GLY A 199 6.45 -3.98 14.46
C GLY A 199 5.77 -3.68 13.13
N GLN A 200 6.48 -2.91 12.32
CA GLN A 200 6.07 -2.56 10.97
C GLN A 200 6.65 -3.59 10.01
N HIS A 201 5.89 -4.62 9.65
CA HIS A 201 6.35 -5.71 8.79
C HIS A 201 5.56 -5.72 7.47
N THR A 202 6.15 -6.30 6.43
CA THR A 202 5.42 -6.62 5.19
C THR A 202 5.27 -8.13 5.10
N PHE A 203 4.04 -8.60 4.92
CA PHE A 203 3.70 -10.00 4.79
C PHE A 203 3.26 -10.30 3.36
N LEU A 204 3.94 -11.25 2.74
CA LEU A 204 3.66 -11.74 1.41
C LEU A 204 2.78 -12.97 1.59
N VAL A 205 1.47 -12.85 1.47
CA VAL A 205 0.55 -13.96 1.76
C VAL A 205 0.08 -14.59 0.45
N PRO A 206 0.51 -15.82 0.11
CA PRO A 206 0.04 -16.50 -1.08
C PRO A 206 -1.46 -16.80 -0.98
N VAL A 207 -2.17 -16.58 -2.09
CA VAL A 207 -3.59 -16.92 -2.21
C VAL A 207 -3.78 -18.39 -2.59
N ASP A 208 -4.96 -18.94 -2.28
CA ASP A 208 -5.35 -20.34 -2.49
C ASP A 208 -5.23 -20.76 -3.96
N GLU A 209 -5.41 -19.83 -4.91
CA GLU A 209 -5.19 -20.10 -6.33
C GLU A 209 -3.76 -20.52 -6.64
N GLY A 210 -2.79 -20.01 -5.87
CA GLY A 210 -1.39 -20.40 -5.96
C GLY A 210 -1.12 -21.86 -5.54
N PHE A 211 -2.11 -22.57 -4.97
CA PHE A 211 -2.00 -23.94 -4.46
C PHE A 211 -2.89 -24.96 -5.18
N LYS A 212 -3.49 -24.64 -6.34
CA LYS A 212 -4.44 -25.50 -7.07
C LYS A 212 -3.94 -26.94 -7.36
N LEU A 213 -2.64 -27.22 -7.27
CA LEU A 213 -2.09 -28.57 -7.23
C LEU A 213 -1.79 -28.98 -5.78
N SER A 214 -2.44 -30.02 -5.26
CA SER A 214 -2.30 -30.44 -3.84
C SER A 214 -0.85 -30.64 -3.38
N ALA A 215 0.07 -31.01 -4.28
CA ALA A 215 1.51 -31.15 -4.04
C ALA A 215 2.25 -29.81 -3.77
N ARG A 216 1.66 -28.63 -4.05
CA ARG A 216 2.32 -27.33 -3.77
C ARG A 216 2.35 -27.03 -2.27
N SER A 217 1.34 -27.53 -1.54
CA SER A 217 1.18 -27.24 -0.11
C SER A 217 2.28 -27.88 0.74
N SER A 218 2.77 -29.06 0.37
CA SER A 218 3.85 -29.77 1.06
C SER A 218 5.24 -29.13 0.87
N LEU A 219 5.36 -28.14 -0.03
CA LEU A 219 6.60 -27.39 -0.24
C LEU A 219 6.74 -26.17 0.69
N VAL A 220 5.68 -25.81 1.42
CA VAL A 220 5.69 -24.68 2.36
C VAL A 220 6.18 -25.15 3.72
N ASP A 221 7.51 -25.23 3.86
CA ASP A 221 8.14 -25.48 5.16
C ASP A 221 8.32 -24.19 5.99
N GLY A 222 8.83 -24.33 7.21
CA GLY A 222 9.05 -23.20 8.11
C GLY A 222 9.97 -22.11 7.55
N LYS A 223 10.96 -22.46 6.72
CA LYS A 223 11.87 -21.49 6.09
C LYS A 223 11.20 -20.75 4.95
N VAL A 224 10.36 -21.44 4.17
CA VAL A 224 9.52 -20.79 3.16
C VAL A 224 8.60 -19.77 3.82
N ILE A 225 8.00 -20.09 4.97
CA ILE A 225 7.16 -19.15 5.72
C ILE A 225 7.96 -17.93 6.17
N ASP A 226 9.15 -18.13 6.75
CA ASP A 226 10.04 -17.02 7.13
C ASP A 226 10.40 -16.13 5.92
N GLY A 227 10.52 -16.72 4.73
CA GLY A 227 10.81 -16.03 3.48
C GLY A 227 9.69 -15.12 2.97
N HIS A 228 8.45 -15.34 3.43
CA HIS A 228 7.26 -14.55 3.10
C HIS A 228 7.04 -13.37 4.06
N VAL A 229 7.98 -13.13 4.96
CA VAL A 229 7.92 -12.01 5.92
C VAL A 229 9.11 -11.11 5.69
N ILE A 230 8.86 -9.82 5.54
CA ILE A 230 9.90 -8.78 5.48
C ILE A 230 9.83 -8.01 6.79
N PRO A 231 10.78 -8.24 7.73
CA PRO A 231 10.68 -7.66 9.05
C PRO A 231 11.01 -6.16 9.07
N ASN A 232 10.35 -5.40 9.94
CA ASN A 232 10.65 -3.99 10.25
C ASN A 232 10.69 -3.06 9.02
N THR A 233 9.98 -3.45 7.94
CA THR A 233 9.85 -2.68 6.71
C THR A 233 8.41 -2.76 6.24
N VAL A 234 7.78 -1.61 6.01
CA VAL A 234 6.49 -1.48 5.32
C VAL A 234 6.75 -1.13 3.87
N ILE A 235 6.17 -1.89 2.95
CA ILE A 235 6.35 -1.71 1.52
C ILE A 235 4.99 -1.52 0.86
N PHE A 236 4.87 -0.41 0.14
CA PHE A 236 3.77 -0.13 -0.77
C PHE A 236 4.30 -0.27 -2.19
N THR A 237 3.59 -1.00 -3.04
CA THR A 237 4.07 -1.39 -4.37
C THR A 237 4.38 -0.18 -5.25
N ALA A 238 3.55 0.86 -5.19
CA ALA A 238 3.76 2.10 -5.95
C ALA A 238 4.94 2.94 -5.42
N ALA A 239 5.26 2.82 -4.13
CA ALA A 239 6.33 3.56 -3.48
C ALA A 239 7.67 2.80 -3.42
N ALA A 240 7.67 1.51 -3.79
CA ALA A 240 8.83 0.65 -3.69
C ALA A 240 9.91 1.03 -4.72
N GLN A 241 11.17 1.13 -4.27
CA GLN A 241 12.31 1.33 -5.16
C GLN A 241 12.71 0.00 -5.82
N HIS A 242 12.80 -0.02 -7.14
CA HIS A 242 13.08 -1.26 -7.89
C HIS A 242 14.47 -1.86 -7.62
N ASP A 243 15.44 -1.04 -7.21
CA ASP A 243 16.84 -1.47 -6.98
C ASP A 243 17.21 -1.66 -5.50
N ASP A 244 16.21 -1.77 -4.60
CA ASP A 244 16.43 -1.85 -3.15
C ASP A 244 15.94 -3.21 -2.59
N PRO A 245 16.78 -4.26 -2.66
CA PRO A 245 16.42 -5.59 -2.15
C PRO A 245 16.16 -5.56 -0.63
N LYS A 246 15.02 -6.10 -0.22
CA LYS A 246 14.64 -6.20 1.19
C LYS A 246 14.89 -7.60 1.73
N ALA A 247 15.65 -7.71 2.82
CA ALA A 247 15.89 -8.98 3.49
C ALA A 247 14.58 -9.53 4.06
N SER A 248 14.28 -10.80 3.78
CA SER A 248 13.16 -11.49 4.42
C SER A 248 13.57 -12.11 5.76
N GLY A 249 12.61 -12.66 6.50
CA GLY A 249 12.85 -13.39 7.74
C GLY A 249 13.64 -14.68 7.55
N ALA A 250 13.79 -15.16 6.31
CA ALA A 250 14.65 -16.30 5.97
C ALA A 250 16.10 -15.89 5.62
N PHE A 251 16.45 -14.60 5.70
CA PHE A 251 17.79 -14.11 5.41
C PHE A 251 18.76 -14.49 6.54
N GLU A 252 19.48 -15.59 6.34
CA GLU A 252 20.51 -16.13 7.24
C GLU A 252 21.84 -16.30 6.51
N ASP A 253 22.93 -16.54 7.24
CA ASP A 253 24.30 -16.67 6.71
C ASP A 253 24.42 -17.70 5.56
N LEU A 254 23.55 -18.71 5.55
CA LEU A 254 23.53 -19.78 4.55
C LEU A 254 22.44 -19.63 3.48
N LEU A 255 21.47 -18.72 3.65
CA LEU A 255 20.35 -18.52 2.72
C LEU A 255 19.96 -17.04 2.69
N LYS A 256 20.25 -16.37 1.58
CA LYS A 256 19.89 -14.95 1.38
C LYS A 256 18.62 -14.86 0.54
N VAL A 257 17.47 -14.72 1.20
CA VAL A 257 16.19 -14.44 0.52
C VAL A 257 15.91 -12.94 0.61
N THR A 258 15.89 -12.30 -0.56
CA THR A 258 15.52 -10.89 -0.69
C THR A 258 14.25 -10.78 -1.52
N ALA A 259 13.34 -9.91 -1.09
CA ALA A 259 12.18 -9.51 -1.88
C ALA A 259 12.50 -8.21 -2.63
N GLN A 260 12.16 -8.18 -3.91
CA GLN A 260 12.15 -6.98 -4.74
C GLN A 260 10.77 -6.88 -5.40
N ILE A 261 10.17 -5.69 -5.37
CA ILE A 261 8.85 -5.45 -5.95
C ILE A 261 9.03 -4.70 -7.27
N TYR A 262 8.49 -5.29 -8.32
CA TYR A 262 8.47 -4.71 -9.66
C TYR A 262 7.03 -4.42 -10.07
N THR A 263 6.68 -3.16 -10.25
CA THR A 263 5.46 -2.73 -10.94
C THR A 263 5.78 -2.64 -12.43
N SER A 264 5.66 -3.77 -13.13
CA SER A 264 6.05 -3.83 -14.55
C SER A 264 4.82 -3.78 -15.45
N SER A 265 4.83 -2.89 -16.44
CA SER A 265 4.05 -3.13 -17.65
C SER A 265 4.64 -4.33 -18.40
N ARG A 266 3.84 -5.01 -19.24
CA ARG A 266 4.22 -6.19 -20.04
C ARG A 266 5.54 -6.04 -20.82
N ARG A 267 5.94 -4.81 -21.19
CA ARG A 267 7.21 -4.53 -21.88
C ARG A 267 8.40 -4.48 -20.92
N THR A 268 8.22 -3.86 -19.76
CA THR A 268 9.26 -3.65 -18.76
C THR A 268 9.71 -4.94 -18.09
N ALA A 269 8.78 -5.88 -17.87
CA ALA A 269 9.12 -7.21 -17.34
C ALA A 269 10.03 -7.99 -18.30
N LYS A 270 9.79 -7.87 -19.61
CA LYS A 270 10.57 -8.57 -20.65
C LYS A 270 11.95 -7.95 -20.86
N GLU A 271 12.06 -6.62 -20.84
CA GLU A 271 13.37 -5.93 -20.90
C GLU A 271 14.25 -6.25 -19.66
N ASN A 272 13.64 -6.29 -18.46
CA ASN A 272 14.33 -6.70 -17.24
C ASN A 272 14.72 -8.19 -17.23
N ALA A 273 13.95 -9.05 -17.89
CA ALA A 273 14.26 -10.46 -18.08
C ALA A 273 15.47 -10.68 -18.99
N GLU A 274 15.63 -9.85 -20.03
CA GLU A 274 16.69 -10.04 -21.02
C GLU A 274 18.05 -9.53 -20.52
N ASN A 275 18.11 -8.40 -19.82
CA ASN A 275 19.38 -7.77 -19.41
C ASN A 275 19.40 -7.14 -17.99
N GLY A 276 18.34 -7.33 -17.20
CA GLY A 276 18.14 -6.62 -15.94
C GLY A 276 18.36 -7.46 -14.67
N ALA A 277 17.89 -6.92 -13.55
CA ALA A 277 17.99 -7.53 -12.22
C ALA A 277 17.27 -8.89 -12.08
N LEU A 278 16.36 -9.20 -13.02
CA LEU A 278 15.55 -10.43 -13.06
C LEU A 278 16.09 -11.51 -14.01
N ARG A 279 17.18 -11.24 -14.74
CA ARG A 279 17.69 -12.12 -15.80
C ARG A 279 17.81 -13.59 -15.38
N LYS A 280 18.47 -13.86 -14.25
CA LYS A 280 18.66 -15.25 -13.77
C LYS A 280 17.36 -15.91 -13.32
N PHE A 281 16.43 -15.16 -12.75
CA PHE A 281 15.12 -15.69 -12.38
C PHE A 281 14.36 -16.18 -13.63
N TYR A 282 14.41 -15.41 -14.72
CA TYR A 282 13.83 -15.81 -16.00
C TYR A 282 14.57 -16.98 -16.66
N GLU A 283 15.91 -16.99 -16.65
CA GLU A 283 16.72 -18.15 -17.12
C GLU A 283 16.27 -19.44 -16.43
N VAL A 284 16.19 -19.42 -15.10
CA VAL A 284 15.77 -20.59 -14.30
C VAL A 284 14.34 -21.01 -14.62
N ILE A 285 13.39 -20.08 -14.78
CA ILE A 285 12.01 -20.44 -15.13
C ILE A 285 11.93 -21.05 -16.53
N MET A 286 12.65 -20.49 -17.50
CA MET A 286 12.71 -21.00 -18.87
C MET A 286 13.32 -22.40 -18.94
N ASP A 287 14.43 -22.63 -18.22
CA ASP A 287 15.07 -23.96 -18.13
C ASP A 287 14.15 -25.01 -17.50
N ASN A 288 13.19 -24.56 -16.67
CA ASN A 288 12.20 -25.41 -16.01
C ASN A 288 10.85 -25.51 -16.76
N GLY A 289 10.77 -25.05 -18.01
CA GLY A 289 9.62 -25.27 -18.89
C GLY A 289 8.73 -24.05 -19.13
N GLY A 290 9.05 -22.90 -18.54
CA GLY A 290 8.55 -21.59 -18.98
C GLY A 290 7.07 -21.28 -18.71
N ALA A 291 6.25 -22.24 -18.30
CA ALA A 291 4.80 -22.06 -18.27
C ALA A 291 4.28 -21.04 -17.22
N VAL A 292 5.04 -20.77 -16.14
CA VAL A 292 4.74 -19.63 -15.23
C VAL A 292 4.90 -18.29 -15.94
N LEU A 293 5.74 -18.22 -16.97
CA LEU A 293 5.81 -17.02 -17.78
C LEU A 293 4.56 -16.85 -18.63
N ASP A 294 3.90 -17.91 -19.07
CA ASP A 294 2.63 -17.81 -19.80
C ASP A 294 1.54 -17.25 -18.89
N ASP A 295 1.47 -17.72 -17.64
CA ASP A 295 0.58 -17.17 -16.61
C ASP A 295 0.90 -15.70 -16.30
N ILE A 296 2.17 -15.37 -16.03
CA ILE A 296 2.62 -13.98 -15.80
C ILE A 296 2.29 -13.10 -17.01
N ASN A 297 2.47 -13.62 -18.23
CA ASN A 297 2.22 -12.89 -19.47
C ASN A 297 0.73 -12.70 -19.75
N SER A 298 -0.15 -13.50 -19.14
CA SER A 298 -1.61 -13.41 -19.28
C SER A 298 -2.24 -12.32 -18.39
N LEU A 299 -1.54 -11.93 -17.32
CA LEU A 299 -2.01 -10.95 -16.34
C LEU A 299 -1.69 -9.51 -16.77
N THR A 300 -2.61 -8.57 -16.50
CA THR A 300 -2.46 -7.15 -16.89
C THR A 300 -1.53 -6.37 -15.96
N GLU A 301 -1.48 -6.74 -14.69
CA GLU A 301 -0.57 -6.19 -13.67
C GLU A 301 -0.10 -7.35 -12.79
N VAL A 302 1.20 -7.46 -12.59
CA VAL A 302 1.80 -8.52 -11.77
C VAL A 302 2.84 -7.90 -10.85
N THR A 303 2.76 -8.24 -9.56
CA THR A 303 3.88 -8.03 -8.63
C THR A 303 4.72 -9.29 -8.63
N ILE A 304 5.91 -9.22 -9.22
CA ILE A 304 6.86 -10.34 -9.22
C ILE A 304 7.79 -10.18 -8.03
N LEU A 305 7.86 -11.21 -7.20
CA LEU A 305 8.82 -11.34 -6.11
C LEU A 305 9.86 -12.36 -6.54
N ALA A 306 11.00 -11.89 -6.99
CA ALA A 306 12.05 -12.72 -7.53
C ALA A 306 13.36 -12.58 -6.72
N PRO A 307 14.12 -13.67 -6.56
CA PRO A 307 15.48 -13.59 -6.04
C PRO A 307 16.37 -12.77 -6.98
N SER A 308 17.26 -11.95 -6.41
CA SER A 308 18.22 -11.18 -7.21
C SER A 308 19.18 -12.09 -7.97
N ASN A 309 19.78 -11.58 -9.05
CA ASN A 309 20.83 -12.28 -9.79
C ASN A 309 21.97 -12.81 -8.88
N GLU A 310 22.27 -12.13 -7.78
CA GLU A 310 23.30 -12.56 -6.83
C GLU A 310 22.84 -13.71 -5.92
N ALA A 311 21.55 -13.76 -5.57
CA ALA A 311 20.99 -14.82 -4.74
C ALA A 311 21.28 -16.20 -5.36
N TRP A 312 21.13 -16.32 -6.68
CA TRP A 312 21.39 -17.54 -7.48
C TRP A 312 22.83 -18.04 -7.46
N ASN A 313 23.82 -17.19 -7.13
CA ASN A 313 25.23 -17.57 -7.08
C ASN A 313 25.63 -18.25 -5.77
N SER A 314 24.72 -18.39 -4.81
CA SER A 314 25.02 -19.09 -3.56
C SER A 314 25.23 -20.58 -3.80
N SER A 315 26.32 -21.13 -3.27
CA SER A 315 26.69 -22.55 -3.41
C SER A 315 25.61 -23.53 -2.94
N ASN A 316 24.68 -23.05 -2.10
CA ASN A 316 23.59 -23.83 -1.51
C ASN A 316 22.38 -23.99 -2.45
N ILE A 317 22.22 -23.12 -3.45
CA ILE A 317 21.16 -23.23 -4.45
C ILE A 317 21.40 -24.39 -5.41
N ASN A 318 22.66 -24.77 -5.66
CA ASN A 318 22.98 -25.91 -6.52
C ASN A 318 22.37 -27.22 -6.02
N ASN A 319 22.20 -27.39 -4.70
CA ASN A 319 21.56 -28.58 -4.14
C ASN A 319 20.04 -28.55 -4.33
N VAL A 320 19.42 -27.37 -4.30
CA VAL A 320 17.99 -27.19 -4.57
C VAL A 320 17.68 -27.30 -6.08
N LEU A 321 18.57 -26.81 -6.94
CA LEU A 321 18.46 -26.91 -8.41
C LEU A 321 18.69 -28.34 -8.93
N ARG A 322 19.56 -29.12 -8.27
CA ARG A 322 19.86 -30.51 -8.65
C ARG A 322 18.83 -31.52 -8.16
N ASP A 323 17.95 -31.12 -7.24
CA ASP A 323 16.90 -31.97 -6.72
C ASP A 323 15.76 -32.02 -7.76
N THR A 324 15.99 -32.74 -8.86
CA THR A 324 15.08 -32.88 -10.00
C THR A 324 13.71 -33.39 -9.60
N ILE A 325 13.56 -34.06 -8.45
CA ILE A 325 12.28 -34.49 -7.89
C ILE A 325 11.47 -33.30 -7.34
N ARG A 326 12.11 -32.29 -6.73
CA ARG A 326 11.43 -31.04 -6.38
C ARG A 326 11.04 -30.27 -7.64
N TRP A 327 11.88 -30.28 -8.67
CA TRP A 327 11.63 -29.57 -9.93
C TRP A 327 10.69 -30.28 -10.92
N GLU A 328 10.61 -31.61 -10.96
CA GLU A 328 9.61 -32.33 -11.78
C GLU A 328 8.21 -32.17 -11.19
N ASN A 329 8.09 -32.17 -9.87
CA ASN A 329 6.87 -31.73 -9.23
C ASN A 329 6.61 -30.25 -9.54
N SER A 330 7.65 -29.41 -9.65
CA SER A 330 7.62 -28.01 -10.15
C SER A 330 7.26 -27.82 -11.61
N ARG A 331 7.52 -28.80 -12.47
CA ARG A 331 7.13 -28.76 -13.88
C ARG A 331 5.62 -28.89 -14.03
N THR A 332 4.98 -29.68 -13.17
CA THR A 332 3.51 -29.65 -13.06
C THR A 332 3.05 -28.34 -12.41
N LEU A 333 3.86 -27.69 -11.55
CA LEU A 333 3.57 -26.39 -10.89
C LEU A 333 3.40 -25.18 -11.84
N MET A 334 3.57 -25.32 -13.16
CA MET A 334 3.58 -24.16 -14.06
C MET A 334 2.61 -24.25 -15.26
N THR A 335 2.05 -25.42 -15.59
CA THR A 335 1.20 -25.62 -16.78
C THR A 335 -0.30 -25.79 -16.46
N SER A 336 -0.82 -25.23 -15.36
CA SER A 336 -2.24 -25.41 -14.98
C SER A 336 -2.83 -24.29 -14.15
#